data_AF-A0A969DJU6-F1
#
_entry.id   AF-A0A969DJU6-F1
#
_cell.length_a   1.000
_cell.length_b   1.000
_cell.length_c   1.000
_cell.angle_alpha   90.00
_cell.angle_beta   90.00
_cell.angle_gamma   90.00
#
_symmetry.space_group_name_H-M   'P 1'
#
loop_
_entity.id
_entity.type
_entity.pdbx_description
1 polymer ?
#
loop_
_entity_poly.entity_id
_entity_poly.type
_entity_poly.pdbx_seq_one_letter_code
_entity_poly.pdbx_strand_id
1 'polypeptide(L)'
;MGLAWGIELLLLGSFSVQGWSESALAVCHGGLGLATQLGGDWVMRRYQGRSPSPVRKVSWALIPLGFAALAWVQAHLDFTATTGLYSLVAACVAIGVGRRHRTLAVLSYGGIIGLSFGSYELWLYQLMQGDGGTWENGLTLLALLAVAIAGLYGLTTRWLQHWWRCPRRLVRWVAHLHWGLGCLLLLPTCLGTVSIPLMPLWMAIALGLITYGAWRGRRTGIWIDATVALFAIALFYGLAQGLPALNLGAWAATVAALVAVFLYWLPWNRWGWPLRPWRRSALVLPGVVVLLTAAAISIPSLLVVAGFYAWVSSQTRRIRLSYISVVLANGAVLDWLHEINRFEPLWGMTLVSGSILYMVQMDPALQTVDRRQQRHGLRCLAVALLCLTAFYQAGASLGLGLGVAVLGLILVGLGLWLRVRAYLYGGTITFGLEVLNLLWRFISAEALLLWALGIAVGLALIWLAATFEARRSQATEFVNNWLAALEEWE
;
A
#
# COMPACT_ATOMS: atom_id res chain seq x y z
N MET A 1 14.78 -46.96 34.22
CA MET A 1 15.84 -45.94 34.35
C MET A 1 17.22 -46.58 34.40
N GLY A 2 17.48 -47.58 35.25
CA GLY A 2 18.79 -48.26 35.29
C GLY A 2 19.32 -48.76 33.94
N LEU A 3 18.47 -49.36 33.08
CA LEU A 3 18.87 -49.77 31.73
C LEU A 3 19.27 -48.59 30.81
N ALA A 4 18.57 -47.46 30.88
CA ALA A 4 18.91 -46.30 30.06
C ALA A 4 20.24 -45.67 30.51
N TRP A 5 20.47 -45.62 31.83
CA TRP A 5 21.74 -45.17 32.39
C TRP A 5 22.89 -46.13 32.07
N GLY A 6 22.64 -47.44 32.07
CA GLY A 6 23.61 -48.43 31.64
C GLY A 6 24.01 -48.25 30.16
N ILE A 7 23.04 -48.00 29.28
CA ILE A 7 23.30 -47.71 27.86
C ILE A 7 24.12 -46.42 27.72
N GLU A 8 23.79 -45.37 28.49
CA GLU A 8 24.54 -44.11 28.50
C GLU A 8 26.01 -44.31 28.93
N LEU A 9 26.24 -45.02 30.04
CA LEU A 9 27.59 -45.31 30.53
C LEU A 9 28.39 -46.15 29.52
N LEU A 10 27.74 -47.09 28.83
CA LEU A 10 28.38 -47.87 27.77
C LEU A 10 28.74 -47.01 26.55
N LEU A 11 27.87 -46.07 26.18
CA LEU A 11 28.15 -45.10 25.10
C LEU A 11 29.31 -44.19 25.46
N LEU A 12 29.30 -43.59 26.65
CA LEU A 12 30.38 -42.72 27.14
C LEU A 12 31.70 -43.48 27.28
N GLY A 13 31.67 -44.73 27.75
CA GLY A 13 32.84 -45.60 27.81
C GLY A 13 33.38 -45.98 26.43
N SER A 14 32.50 -46.20 25.45
CA SER A 14 32.92 -46.48 24.07
C SER A 14 33.51 -45.23 23.40
N PHE A 15 32.91 -44.06 23.66
CA PHE A 15 33.38 -42.76 23.21
C PHE A 15 34.79 -42.45 23.73
N SER A 16 35.04 -42.65 25.03
CA SER A 16 36.34 -42.37 25.64
C SER A 16 37.45 -43.31 25.14
N VAL A 17 37.12 -44.57 24.82
CA VAL A 17 38.07 -45.57 24.33
C VAL A 17 38.37 -45.38 22.84
N GLN A 18 37.38 -45.02 22.02
CA GLN A 18 37.54 -44.94 20.56
C GLN A 18 37.84 -43.52 20.05
N GLY A 19 37.77 -42.50 20.90
CA GLY A 19 38.07 -41.11 20.52
C GLY A 19 37.10 -40.55 19.48
N TRP A 20 35.82 -40.90 19.58
CA TRP A 20 34.80 -40.43 18.63
C TRP A 20 34.64 -38.90 18.66
N SER A 21 34.16 -38.34 17.56
CA SER A 21 33.81 -36.91 17.51
C SER A 21 32.56 -36.61 18.34
N GLU A 22 32.46 -35.38 18.84
CA GLU A 22 31.26 -34.92 19.57
C GLU A 22 29.98 -35.05 18.73
N SER A 23 30.10 -34.88 17.41
CA SER A 23 28.99 -35.09 16.47
C SER A 23 28.51 -36.55 16.44
N ALA A 24 29.41 -37.54 16.52
CA ALA A 24 29.03 -38.94 16.57
C ALA A 24 28.25 -39.27 17.86
N LEU A 25 28.67 -38.67 18.98
CA LEU A 25 27.96 -38.80 20.25
C LEU A 25 26.56 -38.17 20.19
N ALA A 26 26.43 -36.99 19.57
CA ALA A 26 25.13 -36.35 19.35
C ALA A 26 24.20 -37.18 18.47
N VAL A 27 24.72 -37.86 17.43
CA VAL A 27 23.95 -38.80 16.60
C VAL A 27 23.43 -39.97 17.43
N CYS A 28 24.29 -40.58 18.27
CA CYS A 28 23.89 -41.67 19.15
C CYS A 28 22.79 -41.24 20.12
N HIS A 29 22.94 -40.09 20.79
CA HIS A 29 21.91 -39.56 21.69
C HIS A 29 20.60 -39.23 20.95
N GLY A 30 20.67 -38.62 19.77
CA GLY A 30 19.48 -38.32 18.96
C GLY A 30 18.74 -39.58 18.54
N GLY A 31 19.50 -40.60 18.08
CA GLY A 31 18.98 -41.92 17.73
C GLY A 31 18.31 -42.63 18.91
N LEU A 32 18.96 -42.63 20.09
CA LEU A 32 18.37 -43.17 21.31
C LEU A 32 17.12 -42.43 21.75
N GLY A 33 17.10 -41.09 21.63
CA GLY A 33 15.92 -40.27 21.91
C GLY A 33 14.73 -40.68 21.06
N LEU A 34 14.92 -40.83 19.74
CA LEU A 34 13.87 -41.30 18.82
C LEU A 34 13.45 -42.74 19.09
N ALA A 35 14.40 -43.66 19.26
CA ALA A 35 14.13 -45.07 19.48
C ALA A 35 13.33 -45.29 20.79
N THR A 36 13.73 -44.62 21.87
CA THR A 36 13.03 -44.69 23.16
C THR A 36 11.68 -43.96 23.13
N GLN A 37 11.53 -42.93 22.30
CA GLN A 37 10.24 -42.28 22.05
C GLN A 37 9.28 -43.23 21.31
N LEU A 38 9.71 -43.88 20.23
CA LEU A 38 8.86 -44.83 19.49
C LEU A 38 8.54 -46.07 20.33
N GLY A 39 9.52 -46.60 21.07
CA GLY A 39 9.34 -47.70 22.00
C GLY A 39 8.32 -47.36 23.10
N GLY A 40 8.39 -46.16 23.67
CA GLY A 40 7.42 -45.69 24.65
C GLY A 40 6.00 -45.60 24.08
N ASP A 41 5.83 -45.16 22.83
CA ASP A 41 4.52 -45.13 22.17
C ASP A 41 3.97 -46.54 21.95
N TRP A 42 4.80 -47.49 21.54
CA TRP A 42 4.42 -48.89 21.35
C TRP A 42 3.98 -49.53 22.66
N VAL A 43 4.77 -49.37 23.73
CA VAL A 43 4.43 -49.87 25.06
C VAL A 43 3.12 -49.25 25.56
N MET A 44 2.96 -47.93 25.45
CA MET A 44 1.74 -47.27 25.92
C MET A 44 0.49 -47.72 25.17
N ARG A 45 0.58 -48.06 23.87
CA ARG A 45 -0.53 -48.65 23.11
C ARG A 45 -0.89 -50.06 23.59
N ARG A 46 0.12 -50.91 23.83
CA ARG A 46 -0.09 -52.31 24.24
C ARG A 46 -0.73 -52.44 25.62
N TYR A 47 -0.58 -51.44 26.49
CA TYR A 47 -1.16 -51.41 27.84
C TYR A 47 -2.45 -50.55 27.94
N GLN A 48 -3.12 -50.20 26.83
CA GLN A 48 -4.32 -49.34 26.84
C GLN A 48 -5.54 -49.85 27.64
N GLY A 49 -5.48 -51.04 28.26
CA GLY A 49 -6.50 -51.55 29.19
C GLY A 49 -6.03 -51.80 30.62
N ARG A 50 -4.74 -51.61 30.94
CA ARG A 50 -4.18 -51.78 32.29
C ARG A 50 -3.44 -50.51 32.65
N SER A 51 -3.88 -49.77 33.66
CA SER A 51 -3.25 -48.50 34.06
C SER A 51 -1.76 -48.74 34.35
N PRO A 52 -0.83 -48.25 33.51
CA PRO A 52 0.59 -48.42 33.77
C PRO A 52 0.95 -47.72 35.09
N SER A 53 1.88 -48.29 35.85
CA SER A 53 2.34 -47.66 37.08
C SER A 53 2.83 -46.23 36.82
N PRO A 54 2.62 -45.28 37.76
CA PRO A 54 3.02 -43.88 37.58
C PRO A 54 4.51 -43.73 37.23
N VAL A 55 5.37 -44.50 37.89
CA VAL A 55 6.82 -44.53 37.66
C VAL A 55 7.18 -44.91 36.23
N ARG A 56 6.45 -45.87 35.63
CA ARG A 56 6.67 -46.28 34.25
C ARG A 56 6.27 -45.18 33.28
N LYS A 57 5.16 -44.48 33.51
CA LYS A 57 4.72 -43.34 32.68
C LYS A 57 5.76 -42.22 32.69
N VAL A 58 6.30 -41.88 33.87
CA VAL A 58 7.35 -40.86 34.02
C VAL A 58 8.65 -41.29 33.33
N SER A 59 9.08 -42.55 33.50
CA SER A 59 10.30 -43.04 32.86
C SER A 59 10.25 -42.95 31.33
N TRP A 60 9.13 -43.35 30.74
CA TRP A 60 8.96 -43.27 29.28
C TRP A 60 8.84 -41.83 28.77
N ALA A 61 8.51 -40.85 29.62
CA ALA A 61 8.55 -39.44 29.25
C ALA A 61 9.97 -38.85 29.38
N LEU A 62 10.65 -39.07 30.51
CA LEU A 62 11.92 -38.43 30.81
C LEU A 62 13.11 -38.99 30.01
N ILE A 63 13.18 -40.31 29.81
CA ILE A 63 14.32 -40.94 29.12
C ILE A 63 14.49 -40.39 27.68
N PRO A 64 13.47 -40.43 26.81
CA PRO A 64 13.61 -39.87 25.47
C PRO A 64 13.93 -38.38 25.46
N LEU A 65 13.34 -37.59 26.37
CA LEU A 65 13.64 -36.16 26.47
C LEU A 65 15.08 -35.90 26.93
N GLY A 66 15.60 -36.71 27.86
CA GLY A 66 16.97 -36.61 28.35
C GLY A 66 17.98 -36.86 27.22
N PHE A 67 17.83 -37.95 26.48
CA PHE A 67 18.69 -38.23 25.33
C PHE A 67 18.56 -37.17 24.23
N ALA A 68 17.34 -36.71 23.93
CA ALA A 68 17.14 -35.62 22.98
C ALA A 68 17.79 -34.31 23.41
N ALA A 69 17.73 -33.97 24.71
CA ALA A 69 18.37 -32.78 25.25
C ALA A 69 19.90 -32.87 25.21
N LEU A 70 20.48 -34.03 25.53
CA LEU A 70 21.93 -34.27 25.41
C LEU A 70 22.39 -34.11 23.96
N ALA A 71 21.67 -34.71 23.00
CA ALA A 71 21.94 -34.56 21.58
C ALA A 71 21.88 -33.10 21.14
N TRP A 72 20.85 -32.38 21.58
CA TRP A 72 20.67 -30.97 21.26
C TRP A 72 21.80 -30.11 21.82
N VAL A 73 22.13 -30.22 23.11
CA VAL A 73 23.20 -29.44 23.74
C VAL A 73 24.55 -29.71 23.08
N GLN A 74 24.91 -30.98 22.85
CA GLN A 74 26.17 -31.34 22.20
C GLN A 74 26.26 -30.77 20.78
N ALA A 75 25.17 -30.83 20.02
CA ALA A 75 25.13 -30.28 18.67
C ALA A 75 25.18 -28.75 18.58
N HIS A 76 24.97 -28.03 19.69
CA HIS A 76 25.01 -26.57 19.76
C HIS A 76 26.29 -26.04 20.40
N LEU A 77 27.24 -26.92 20.77
CA LEU A 77 28.58 -26.49 21.17
C LEU A 77 29.28 -25.79 19.99
N ASP A 78 29.11 -26.35 18.78
CA ASP A 78 29.55 -25.75 17.53
C ASP A 78 28.37 -25.63 16.56
N PHE A 79 28.19 -24.44 15.96
CA PHE A 79 27.17 -24.24 14.93
C PHE A 79 27.66 -24.81 13.59
N THR A 80 27.07 -25.93 13.16
CA THR A 80 27.48 -26.68 11.96
C THR A 80 26.30 -26.96 11.02
N ALA A 81 26.58 -27.53 9.83
CA ALA A 81 25.58 -27.93 8.85
C ALA A 81 24.51 -28.89 9.38
N THR A 82 24.79 -29.58 10.49
CA THR A 82 23.91 -30.59 11.08
C THR A 82 23.19 -30.13 12.33
N THR A 83 23.57 -28.97 12.93
CA THR A 83 22.99 -28.48 14.19
C THR A 83 21.45 -28.44 14.15
N GLY A 84 20.88 -27.91 13.07
CA GLY A 84 19.43 -27.86 12.92
C GLY A 84 18.75 -29.24 12.79
N LEU A 85 19.44 -30.29 12.32
CA LEU A 85 18.89 -31.65 12.32
C LEU A 85 18.67 -32.14 13.76
N TYR A 86 19.59 -31.83 14.68
CA TYR A 86 19.44 -32.21 16.09
C TYR A 86 18.31 -31.43 16.76
N SER A 87 18.11 -30.15 16.43
CA SER A 87 16.93 -29.38 16.81
C SER A 87 15.63 -30.02 16.30
N LEU A 88 15.60 -30.49 15.05
CA LEU A 88 14.44 -31.22 14.49
C LEU A 88 14.20 -32.56 15.19
N VAL A 89 15.25 -33.31 15.52
CA VAL A 89 15.16 -34.58 16.26
C VAL A 89 14.60 -34.32 17.66
N ALA A 90 15.14 -33.36 18.39
CA ALA A 90 14.67 -32.99 19.72
C ALA A 90 13.21 -32.54 19.69
N ALA A 91 12.83 -31.74 18.69
CA ALA A 91 11.45 -31.32 18.45
C ALA A 91 10.51 -32.51 18.18
N CYS A 92 10.90 -33.45 17.33
CA CYS A 92 10.14 -34.68 17.06
C CYS A 92 9.94 -35.52 18.34
N VAL A 93 10.99 -35.67 19.15
CA VAL A 93 10.91 -36.39 20.43
C VAL A 93 9.96 -35.67 21.39
N ALA A 94 10.06 -34.35 21.51
CA ALA A 94 9.17 -33.55 22.36
C ALA A 94 7.70 -33.65 21.93
N ILE A 95 7.41 -33.61 20.62
CA ILE A 95 6.06 -33.85 20.08
C ILE A 95 5.58 -35.26 20.42
N GLY A 96 6.44 -36.26 20.20
CA GLY A 96 6.15 -37.67 20.42
C GLY A 96 5.86 -38.02 21.88
N VAL A 97 6.56 -37.39 22.83
CA VAL A 97 6.31 -37.54 24.26
C VAL A 97 5.08 -36.74 24.68
N GLY A 98 4.96 -35.48 24.23
CA GLY A 98 3.87 -34.58 24.61
C GLY A 98 2.49 -35.07 24.19
N ARG A 99 2.38 -35.79 23.05
CA ARG A 99 1.09 -36.31 22.54
C ARG A 99 0.50 -37.46 23.37
N ARG A 100 1.26 -38.01 24.33
CA ARG A 100 0.82 -39.18 25.12
C ARG A 100 -0.20 -38.84 26.19
N HIS A 101 -0.07 -37.67 26.82
CA HIS A 101 -0.92 -37.24 27.93
C HIS A 101 -1.20 -35.73 27.87
N ARG A 102 -2.40 -35.32 28.29
CA ARG A 102 -2.81 -33.89 28.27
C ARG A 102 -1.90 -33.00 29.11
N THR A 103 -1.35 -33.50 30.22
CA THR A 103 -0.43 -32.75 31.10
C THR A 103 0.90 -32.42 30.42
N LEU A 104 1.31 -33.19 29.41
CA LEU A 104 2.55 -33.01 28.67
C LEU A 104 2.35 -32.25 27.34
N ALA A 105 1.15 -31.71 27.10
CA ALA A 105 0.83 -31.02 25.85
C ALA A 105 1.76 -29.82 25.57
N VAL A 106 2.30 -29.18 26.62
CA VAL A 106 3.29 -28.10 26.50
C VAL A 106 4.53 -28.57 25.72
N LEU A 107 4.97 -29.82 25.88
CA LEU A 107 6.10 -30.37 25.13
C LEU A 107 5.79 -30.51 23.64
N SER A 108 4.55 -30.86 23.28
CA SER A 108 4.14 -30.85 21.88
C SER A 108 4.11 -29.44 21.30
N TYR A 109 3.75 -28.43 22.10
CA TYR A 109 3.76 -27.03 21.65
C TYR A 109 5.19 -26.53 21.46
N GLY A 110 6.06 -26.78 22.43
CA GLY A 110 7.49 -26.48 22.33
C GLY A 110 8.15 -27.21 21.18
N GLY A 111 7.82 -28.49 20.96
CA GLY A 111 8.35 -29.25 19.83
C GLY A 111 7.89 -28.72 18.48
N ILE A 112 6.64 -28.23 18.34
CA ILE A 112 6.21 -27.58 17.08
C ILE A 112 7.01 -26.30 16.81
N ILE A 113 7.30 -25.51 17.85
CA ILE A 113 8.18 -24.34 17.74
C ILE A 113 9.61 -24.79 17.38
N GLY A 114 10.09 -25.86 18.01
CA GLY A 114 11.40 -26.46 17.75
C GLY A 114 11.56 -26.97 16.31
N LEU A 115 10.48 -27.46 15.68
CA LEU A 115 10.50 -27.82 14.26
C LEU A 115 10.79 -26.61 13.37
N SER A 116 10.15 -25.48 13.65
CA SER A 116 10.44 -24.22 12.95
C SER A 116 11.87 -23.78 13.22
N PHE A 117 12.29 -23.76 14.48
CA PHE A 117 13.64 -23.36 14.89
C PHE A 117 14.71 -24.17 14.16
N GLY A 118 14.66 -25.52 14.23
CA GLY A 118 15.63 -26.37 13.55
C GLY A 118 15.61 -26.25 12.02
N SER A 119 14.43 -25.97 11.42
CA SER A 119 14.35 -25.70 9.98
C SER A 119 15.08 -24.41 9.61
N TYR A 120 14.93 -23.35 10.41
CA TYR A 120 15.64 -22.09 10.19
C TYR A 120 17.13 -22.23 10.46
N GLU A 121 17.56 -22.97 11.47
CA GLU A 121 18.98 -23.22 11.73
C GLU A 121 19.68 -23.90 10.56
N LEU A 122 19.07 -24.95 10.00
CA LEU A 122 19.62 -25.64 8.82
C LEU A 122 19.82 -24.66 7.66
N TRP A 123 18.81 -23.83 7.41
CA TRP A 123 18.85 -22.90 6.29
C TRP A 123 19.83 -21.76 6.54
N LEU A 124 19.85 -21.22 7.77
CA LEU A 124 20.72 -20.12 8.17
C LEU A 124 22.19 -20.51 8.10
N TYR A 125 22.55 -21.73 8.54
CA TYR A 125 23.92 -22.21 8.40
C TYR A 125 24.36 -22.21 6.94
N GLN A 126 23.56 -22.77 6.03
CA GLN A 126 23.88 -22.80 4.60
C GLN A 126 24.02 -21.41 4.00
N LEU A 127 23.19 -20.45 4.43
CA LEU A 127 23.31 -19.05 4.01
C LEU A 127 24.58 -18.39 4.52
N MET A 128 25.00 -18.68 5.75
CA MET A 128 26.23 -18.13 6.34
C MET A 128 27.50 -18.67 5.68
N GLN A 129 27.46 -19.88 5.11
CA GLN A 129 28.59 -20.47 4.38
C GLN A 129 28.63 -20.06 2.90
N GLY A 130 27.62 -19.37 2.38
CA GLY A 130 27.55 -18.98 0.98
C GLY A 130 28.41 -17.76 0.67
N ASP A 131 29.34 -17.89 -0.28
CA ASP A 131 30.15 -16.76 -0.76
C ASP A 131 29.37 -15.88 -1.75
N GLY A 132 29.47 -14.56 -1.60
CA GLY A 132 29.05 -13.58 -2.62
C GLY A 132 27.54 -13.29 -2.73
N GLY A 133 26.72 -13.74 -1.77
CA GLY A 133 25.28 -13.42 -1.73
C GLY A 133 25.00 -12.04 -1.12
N THR A 134 23.99 -11.34 -1.63
CA THR A 134 23.47 -10.11 -0.99
C THR A 134 22.49 -10.45 0.14
N TRP A 135 22.29 -9.52 1.08
CA TRP A 135 21.35 -9.73 2.19
C TRP A 135 19.90 -9.91 1.71
N GLU A 136 19.52 -9.28 0.59
CA GLU A 136 18.20 -9.44 -0.04
C GLU A 136 17.98 -10.88 -0.54
N ASN A 137 19.01 -11.51 -1.12
CA ASN A 137 18.93 -12.91 -1.53
C ASN A 137 18.75 -13.83 -0.31
N GLY A 138 19.49 -13.58 0.77
CA GLY A 138 19.35 -14.31 2.03
C GLY A 138 17.94 -14.21 2.62
N LEU A 139 17.39 -12.99 2.70
CA LEU A 139 16.02 -12.76 3.16
C LEU A 139 14.98 -13.41 2.25
N THR A 140 15.18 -13.39 0.93
CA THR A 140 14.29 -14.05 -0.04
C THR A 140 14.23 -15.54 0.22
N LEU A 141 15.38 -16.18 0.44
CA LEU A 141 15.45 -17.61 0.74
C LEU A 141 14.86 -17.97 2.12
N LEU A 142 15.03 -17.11 3.13
CA LEU A 142 14.35 -17.27 4.41
C LEU A 142 12.82 -17.07 4.30
N ALA A 143 12.37 -16.15 3.45
CA ALA A 143 10.96 -15.96 3.14
C ALA A 143 10.37 -17.18 2.41
N LEU A 144 11.14 -17.84 1.53
CA LEU A 144 10.75 -19.11 0.92
C LEU A 144 10.46 -20.18 1.98
N LEU A 145 11.36 -20.34 2.96
CA LEU A 145 11.17 -21.28 4.06
C LEU A 145 9.91 -20.93 4.87
N ALA A 146 9.69 -19.65 5.16
CA ALA A 146 8.50 -19.18 5.85
C ALA A 146 7.20 -19.54 5.09
N VAL A 147 7.17 -19.30 3.77
CA VAL A 147 6.05 -19.66 2.90
C VAL A 147 5.85 -21.16 2.83
N ALA A 148 6.92 -21.94 2.71
CA ALA A 148 6.86 -23.40 2.69
C ALA A 148 6.27 -23.95 3.98
N ILE A 149 6.70 -23.46 5.14
CA ILE A 149 6.15 -23.84 6.45
C ILE A 149 4.68 -23.43 6.55
N ALA A 150 4.34 -22.19 6.18
CA ALA A 150 2.96 -21.70 6.21
C ALA A 150 2.02 -22.55 5.33
N GLY A 151 2.46 -22.85 4.11
CA GLY A 151 1.74 -23.71 3.16
C GLY A 151 1.60 -25.14 3.67
N LEU A 152 2.70 -25.75 4.10
CA LEU A 152 2.71 -27.14 4.60
C LEU A 152 1.78 -27.31 5.79
N TYR A 153 1.90 -26.45 6.82
CA TYR A 153 1.02 -26.49 7.99
C TYR A 153 -0.44 -26.20 7.61
N GLY A 154 -0.67 -25.27 6.68
CA GLY A 154 -2.00 -24.93 6.17
C GLY A 154 -2.70 -26.10 5.49
N LEU A 155 -2.00 -26.80 4.59
CA LEU A 155 -2.53 -27.92 3.81
C LEU A 155 -2.65 -29.21 4.63
N THR A 156 -1.66 -29.48 5.49
CA THR A 156 -1.59 -30.72 6.26
C THR A 156 -2.25 -30.64 7.65
N THR A 157 -2.91 -29.52 7.99
CA THR A 157 -3.51 -29.30 9.33
C THR A 157 -4.36 -30.48 9.82
N ARG A 158 -5.14 -31.12 8.93
CA ARG A 158 -6.00 -32.26 9.29
C ARG A 158 -5.19 -33.50 9.68
N TRP A 159 -4.14 -33.79 8.91
CA TRP A 159 -3.22 -34.90 9.15
C TRP A 159 -2.41 -34.65 10.43
N LEU A 160 -1.81 -33.47 10.56
CA LEU A 160 -1.02 -33.09 11.73
C LEU A 160 -1.83 -33.13 13.02
N GLN A 161 -3.11 -32.72 12.98
CA GLN A 161 -3.98 -32.84 14.15
C GLN A 161 -4.14 -34.31 14.60
N HIS A 162 -4.33 -35.23 13.66
CA HIS A 162 -4.47 -36.65 13.98
C HIS A 162 -3.18 -37.23 14.55
N TRP A 163 -2.04 -36.93 13.92
CA TRP A 163 -0.73 -37.49 14.28
C TRP A 163 -0.13 -36.89 15.56
N TRP A 164 -0.23 -35.57 15.74
CA TRP A 164 0.33 -34.87 16.90
C TRP A 164 -0.65 -34.74 18.06
N ARG A 165 -1.93 -35.11 17.87
CA ARG A 165 -3.02 -34.95 18.86
C ARG A 165 -3.12 -33.52 19.42
N CYS A 166 -2.73 -32.54 18.61
CA CYS A 166 -2.66 -31.14 18.96
C CYS A 166 -3.93 -30.39 18.50
N PRO A 167 -4.40 -29.33 19.22
CA PRO A 167 -5.52 -28.53 18.76
C PRO A 167 -5.27 -27.92 17.36
N ARG A 168 -6.27 -28.02 16.48
CA ARG A 168 -6.24 -27.38 15.14
C ARG A 168 -5.94 -25.88 15.18
N ARG A 169 -6.23 -25.22 16.30
CA ARG A 169 -5.99 -23.79 16.48
C ARG A 169 -4.48 -23.50 16.48
N LEU A 170 -3.68 -24.32 17.17
CA LEU A 170 -2.23 -24.10 17.28
C LEU A 170 -1.52 -24.27 15.93
N VAL A 171 -1.77 -25.38 15.23
CA VAL A 171 -1.18 -25.68 13.91
C VAL A 171 -1.50 -24.55 12.92
N ARG A 172 -2.71 -23.97 13.00
CA ARG A 172 -3.08 -22.80 12.19
C ARG A 172 -2.33 -21.54 12.60
N TRP A 173 -2.18 -21.26 13.90
CA TRP A 173 -1.41 -20.11 14.38
C TRP A 173 0.03 -20.15 13.88
N VAL A 174 0.67 -21.31 13.92
CA VAL A 174 2.03 -21.48 13.39
C VAL A 174 2.06 -21.13 11.90
N ALA A 175 1.12 -21.61 11.10
CA ALA A 175 1.02 -21.23 9.69
C ALA A 175 0.80 -19.72 9.48
N HIS A 176 -0.03 -19.08 10.32
CA HIS A 176 -0.26 -17.63 10.26
C HIS A 176 0.96 -16.81 10.65
N LEU A 177 1.70 -17.24 11.67
CA LEU A 177 2.93 -16.60 12.11
C LEU A 177 4.01 -16.70 11.03
N HIS A 178 4.15 -17.85 10.37
CA HIS A 178 5.12 -18.00 9.27
C HIS A 178 4.70 -17.24 8.02
N TRP A 179 3.41 -17.11 7.73
CA TRP A 179 2.96 -16.17 6.70
C TRP A 179 3.36 -14.73 7.03
N GLY A 180 3.12 -14.29 8.27
CA GLY A 180 3.52 -12.95 8.73
C GLY A 180 5.03 -12.74 8.69
N LEU A 181 5.80 -13.74 9.12
CA LEU A 181 7.26 -13.75 9.03
C LEU A 181 7.73 -13.71 7.58
N GLY A 182 7.10 -14.47 6.67
CA GLY A 182 7.38 -14.42 5.24
C GLY A 182 7.17 -13.03 4.66
N CYS A 183 6.07 -12.35 5.02
CA CYS A 183 5.87 -10.94 4.66
C CYS A 183 6.95 -10.03 5.25
N LEU A 184 7.29 -10.21 6.53
CA LEU A 184 8.31 -9.40 7.22
C LEU A 184 9.71 -9.57 6.63
N LEU A 185 10.04 -10.77 6.13
CA LEU A 185 11.32 -11.07 5.49
C LEU A 185 11.35 -10.58 4.04
N LEU A 186 10.23 -10.69 3.32
CA LEU A 186 10.16 -10.33 1.90
C LEU A 186 10.12 -8.80 1.71
N LEU A 187 9.39 -8.05 2.52
CA LEU A 187 9.19 -6.61 2.31
C LEU A 187 10.49 -5.77 2.34
N PRO A 188 11.45 -5.99 3.27
CA PRO A 188 12.71 -5.25 3.27
C PRO A 188 13.53 -5.44 2.00
N THR A 189 13.42 -6.58 1.32
CA THR A 189 14.15 -6.83 0.05
C THR A 189 13.78 -5.83 -1.05
N CYS A 190 12.61 -5.18 -0.96
CA CYS A 190 12.19 -4.13 -1.87
C CYS A 190 13.04 -2.85 -1.78
N LEU A 191 13.83 -2.68 -0.71
CA LEU A 191 14.75 -1.56 -0.51
C LEU A 191 16.05 -1.72 -1.31
N GLY A 192 16.33 -2.93 -1.78
CA GLY A 192 17.51 -3.26 -2.57
C GLY A 192 17.14 -4.00 -3.86
N THR A 193 18.15 -4.60 -4.49
CA THR A 193 18.00 -5.33 -5.75
C THR A 193 18.21 -6.81 -5.52
N VAL A 194 17.13 -7.59 -5.56
CA VAL A 194 17.24 -9.05 -5.63
C VAL A 194 17.91 -9.43 -6.94
N SER A 195 18.90 -10.31 -6.86
CA SER A 195 19.64 -10.75 -8.03
C SER A 195 18.73 -11.37 -9.10
N ILE A 196 19.03 -11.11 -10.38
CA ILE A 196 18.21 -11.52 -11.53
C ILE A 196 17.82 -13.01 -11.48
N PRO A 197 18.73 -13.98 -11.17
CA PRO A 197 18.37 -15.39 -11.11
C PRO A 197 17.35 -15.73 -10.00
N LEU A 198 17.33 -14.96 -8.90
CA LEU A 198 16.40 -15.15 -7.78
C LEU A 198 15.09 -14.36 -7.94
N MET A 199 15.00 -13.43 -8.89
CA MET A 199 13.77 -12.64 -9.10
C MET A 199 12.52 -13.48 -9.38
N PRO A 200 12.55 -14.53 -10.24
CA PRO A 200 11.38 -15.39 -10.44
C PRO A 200 10.97 -16.12 -9.16
N LEU A 201 11.94 -16.54 -8.35
CA LEU A 201 11.69 -17.17 -7.06
C LEU A 201 11.05 -16.17 -6.09
N TRP A 202 11.56 -14.94 -6.04
CA TRP A 202 10.97 -13.86 -5.25
C TRP A 202 9.50 -13.62 -5.62
N MET A 203 9.19 -13.54 -6.92
CA MET A 203 7.81 -13.40 -7.40
C MET A 203 6.94 -14.60 -7.02
N ALA A 204 7.48 -15.82 -7.09
CA ALA A 204 6.77 -17.03 -6.69
C ALA A 204 6.47 -17.04 -5.17
N ILE A 205 7.40 -16.56 -4.34
CA ILE A 205 7.21 -16.41 -2.89
C ILE A 205 6.14 -15.35 -2.61
N ALA A 206 6.20 -14.20 -3.26
CA ALA A 206 5.19 -13.14 -3.15
C ALA A 206 3.80 -13.69 -3.52
N LEU A 207 3.71 -14.41 -4.65
CA LEU A 207 2.46 -15.05 -5.09
C LEU A 207 1.99 -16.11 -4.08
N GLY A 208 2.90 -16.89 -3.49
CA GLY A 208 2.60 -17.84 -2.42
C GLY A 208 1.99 -17.18 -1.18
N LEU A 209 2.55 -16.06 -0.73
CA LEU A 209 2.01 -15.27 0.37
C LEU A 209 0.65 -14.67 0.02
N ILE A 210 0.50 -14.13 -1.19
CA ILE A 210 -0.74 -13.54 -1.68
C ILE A 210 -1.84 -14.60 -1.77
N THR A 211 -1.55 -15.77 -2.33
CA THR A 211 -2.50 -16.88 -2.46
C THR A 211 -2.90 -17.44 -1.10
N TYR A 212 -1.96 -17.59 -0.16
CA TYR A 212 -2.27 -18.01 1.21
C TYR A 212 -3.17 -16.99 1.91
N GLY A 213 -2.82 -15.70 1.85
CA GLY A 213 -3.59 -14.62 2.46
C GLY A 213 -4.99 -14.51 1.87
N ALA A 214 -5.10 -14.58 0.55
CA ALA A 214 -6.39 -14.67 -0.14
C ALA A 214 -7.18 -15.87 0.38
N TRP A 215 -6.63 -17.09 0.34
CA TRP A 215 -7.34 -18.29 0.80
C TRP A 215 -7.89 -18.16 2.23
N ARG A 216 -7.15 -17.49 3.13
CA ARG A 216 -7.63 -17.16 4.49
C ARG A 216 -8.70 -16.06 4.50
N GLY A 217 -8.60 -15.09 3.60
CA GLY A 217 -9.56 -14.02 3.35
C GLY A 217 -11.00 -14.44 3.09
N ARG A 218 -11.23 -15.69 2.67
CA ARG A 218 -12.57 -16.28 2.59
C ARG A 218 -13.38 -16.19 3.89
N ARG A 219 -12.71 -16.19 5.04
CA ARG A 219 -13.38 -16.19 6.35
C ARG A 219 -13.36 -14.82 7.04
N THR A 220 -12.37 -13.98 6.75
CA THR A 220 -12.11 -12.75 7.49
C THR A 220 -11.52 -11.68 6.56
N GLY A 221 -12.16 -10.51 6.51
CA GLY A 221 -11.82 -9.47 5.54
C GLY A 221 -10.40 -8.90 5.66
N ILE A 222 -9.84 -8.84 6.86
CA ILE A 222 -8.50 -8.27 7.12
C ILE A 222 -7.39 -8.96 6.31
N TRP A 223 -7.53 -10.26 6.02
CA TRP A 223 -6.56 -10.98 5.22
C TRP A 223 -6.59 -10.55 3.75
N ILE A 224 -7.75 -10.16 3.23
CA ILE A 224 -7.87 -9.64 1.86
C ILE A 224 -7.16 -8.29 1.77
N ASP A 225 -7.34 -7.41 2.76
CA ASP A 225 -6.69 -6.11 2.78
C ASP A 225 -5.15 -6.25 2.81
N ALA A 226 -4.64 -7.09 3.71
CA ALA A 226 -3.21 -7.34 3.82
C ALA A 226 -2.63 -8.00 2.56
N THR A 227 -3.39 -8.90 1.94
CA THR A 227 -3.01 -9.57 0.68
C THR A 227 -2.93 -8.57 -0.48
N VAL A 228 -3.88 -7.65 -0.57
CA VAL A 228 -3.89 -6.65 -1.65
C VAL A 228 -2.79 -5.62 -1.45
N ALA A 229 -2.50 -5.24 -0.20
CA ALA A 229 -1.35 -4.39 0.10
C ALA A 229 -0.03 -5.07 -0.32
N LEU A 230 0.15 -6.34 0.02
CA LEU A 230 1.31 -7.12 -0.43
C LEU A 230 1.35 -7.26 -1.96
N PHE A 231 0.20 -7.48 -2.61
CA PHE A 231 0.10 -7.52 -4.07
C PHE A 231 0.50 -6.20 -4.72
N ALA A 232 0.10 -5.05 -4.18
CA ALA A 232 0.49 -3.74 -4.71
C ALA A 232 2.01 -3.54 -4.69
N ILE A 233 2.65 -3.89 -3.57
CA ILE A 233 4.10 -3.81 -3.40
C ILE A 233 4.81 -4.80 -4.34
N ALA A 234 4.33 -6.04 -4.40
CA ALA A 234 4.90 -7.07 -5.26
C ALA A 234 4.74 -6.78 -6.75
N LEU A 235 3.61 -6.17 -7.14
CA LEU A 235 3.36 -5.73 -8.51
C LEU A 235 4.36 -4.64 -8.90
N PHE A 236 4.51 -3.61 -8.06
CA PHE A 236 5.45 -2.53 -8.34
C PHE A 236 6.89 -3.04 -8.43
N TYR A 237 7.36 -3.73 -7.38
CA TYR A 237 8.73 -4.22 -7.33
C TYR A 237 9.02 -5.22 -8.45
N GLY A 238 8.11 -6.17 -8.68
CA GLY A 238 8.25 -7.18 -9.73
C GLY A 238 8.26 -6.59 -11.14
N LEU A 239 7.47 -5.56 -11.42
CA LEU A 239 7.50 -4.89 -12.73
C LEU A 239 8.74 -4.02 -12.90
N ALA A 240 9.22 -3.37 -11.83
CA ALA A 240 10.42 -2.53 -11.88
C ALA A 240 11.69 -3.36 -12.09
N GLN A 241 11.82 -4.49 -11.39
CA GLN A 241 13.05 -5.29 -11.38
C GLN A 241 13.02 -6.51 -12.31
N GLY A 242 11.84 -7.05 -12.62
CA GLY A 242 11.71 -8.28 -13.40
C GLY A 242 12.03 -8.10 -14.89
N LEU A 243 11.71 -6.93 -15.46
CA LEU A 243 11.92 -6.61 -16.89
C LEU A 243 12.36 -5.15 -17.06
N PRO A 244 13.55 -4.76 -16.58
CA PRO A 244 13.99 -3.37 -16.56
C PRO A 244 14.09 -2.75 -17.96
N ALA A 245 14.42 -3.54 -18.98
CA ALA A 245 14.51 -3.09 -20.37
C ALA A 245 13.19 -2.55 -20.94
N LEU A 246 12.04 -2.97 -20.40
CA LEU A 246 10.72 -2.55 -20.86
C LEU A 246 10.14 -1.37 -20.07
N ASN A 247 10.85 -0.89 -19.03
CA ASN A 247 10.39 0.16 -18.12
C ASN A 247 8.94 -0.06 -17.62
N LEU A 248 8.59 -1.33 -17.33
CA LEU A 248 7.22 -1.68 -16.91
C LEU A 248 6.86 -1.10 -15.54
N GLY A 249 7.86 -0.70 -14.74
CA GLY A 249 7.65 0.05 -13.50
C GLY A 249 6.81 1.32 -13.71
N ALA A 250 7.04 2.05 -14.80
CA ALA A 250 6.28 3.27 -15.14
C ALA A 250 4.81 3.00 -15.52
N TRP A 251 4.47 1.74 -15.83
CA TRP A 251 3.13 1.27 -16.16
C TRP A 251 2.47 0.49 -15.02
N ALA A 252 3.11 0.37 -13.85
CA ALA A 252 2.60 -0.42 -12.73
C ALA A 252 1.20 0.04 -12.30
N ALA A 253 0.92 1.35 -12.29
CA ALA A 253 -0.39 1.88 -11.91
C ALA A 253 -1.48 1.55 -12.94
N THR A 254 -1.15 1.45 -14.23
CA THR A 254 -2.05 0.94 -15.28
C THR A 254 -2.41 -0.51 -15.03
N VAL A 255 -1.41 -1.36 -14.77
CA VAL A 255 -1.64 -2.78 -14.45
C VAL A 255 -2.49 -2.91 -13.18
N ALA A 256 -2.22 -2.09 -12.17
CA ALA A 256 -3.00 -2.04 -10.94
C ALA A 256 -4.46 -1.62 -11.19
N ALA A 257 -4.71 -0.64 -12.06
CA ALA A 257 -6.05 -0.22 -12.48
C ALA A 257 -6.80 -1.34 -13.20
N LEU A 258 -6.15 -2.04 -14.14
CA LEU A 258 -6.74 -3.18 -14.85
C LEU A 258 -7.10 -4.30 -13.88
N VAL A 259 -6.18 -4.68 -12.99
CA VAL A 259 -6.43 -5.68 -11.95
C VAL A 259 -7.57 -5.22 -11.04
N ALA A 260 -7.62 -3.95 -10.65
CA ALA A 260 -8.69 -3.40 -9.83
C ALA A 260 -10.07 -3.50 -10.51
N VAL A 261 -10.17 -3.29 -11.83
CA VAL A 261 -11.42 -3.52 -12.57
C VAL A 261 -11.88 -4.97 -12.43
N PHE A 262 -10.97 -5.94 -12.65
CA PHE A 262 -11.29 -7.36 -12.46
C PHE A 262 -11.72 -7.65 -11.02
N LEU A 263 -10.94 -7.20 -10.03
CA LEU A 263 -11.27 -7.37 -8.61
C LEU A 263 -12.61 -6.73 -8.23
N TYR A 264 -13.02 -5.65 -8.89
CA TYR A 264 -14.30 -5.00 -8.62
C TYR A 264 -15.50 -5.76 -9.18
N TRP A 265 -15.36 -6.33 -10.38
CA TRP A 265 -16.44 -7.00 -11.13
C TRP A 265 -16.68 -8.45 -10.73
N LEU A 266 -15.66 -9.15 -10.25
CA LEU A 266 -15.76 -10.58 -9.95
C LEU A 266 -16.88 -10.89 -8.93
N PRO A 267 -17.65 -11.97 -9.14
CA PRO A 267 -18.78 -12.34 -8.27
C PRO A 267 -18.30 -13.05 -7.00
N TRP A 268 -17.49 -12.36 -6.19
CA TRP A 268 -16.85 -12.89 -4.98
C TRP A 268 -17.83 -13.61 -4.03
N ASN A 269 -19.04 -13.07 -3.87
CA ASN A 269 -20.08 -13.66 -3.04
C ASN A 269 -20.50 -15.06 -3.53
N ARG A 270 -20.65 -15.26 -4.85
CA ARG A 270 -20.98 -16.56 -5.45
C ARG A 270 -19.87 -17.59 -5.25
N TRP A 271 -18.63 -17.13 -5.10
CA TRP A 271 -17.45 -17.98 -4.87
C TRP A 271 -17.15 -18.22 -3.37
N GLY A 272 -18.02 -17.76 -2.48
CA GLY A 272 -17.89 -17.92 -1.03
C GLY A 272 -16.94 -16.92 -0.36
N TRP A 273 -16.67 -15.77 -0.98
CA TRP A 273 -15.82 -14.71 -0.44
C TRP A 273 -16.63 -13.49 -0.01
N PRO A 274 -16.17 -12.75 1.02
CA PRO A 274 -16.83 -11.51 1.41
C PRO A 274 -16.63 -10.43 0.33
N LEU A 275 -17.73 -9.82 -0.13
CA LEU A 275 -17.70 -8.85 -1.23
C LEU A 275 -17.05 -7.51 -0.84
N ARG A 276 -17.32 -7.03 0.38
CA ARG A 276 -16.91 -5.68 0.82
C ARG A 276 -15.38 -5.47 0.84
N PRO A 277 -14.56 -6.38 1.40
CA PRO A 277 -13.11 -6.22 1.40
C PRO A 277 -12.53 -6.17 -0.02
N TRP A 278 -12.94 -7.09 -0.91
CA TRP A 278 -12.49 -7.09 -2.30
C TRP A 278 -12.82 -5.80 -3.05
N ARG A 279 -14.06 -5.30 -2.90
CA ARG A 279 -14.44 -4.01 -3.51
C ARG A 279 -13.64 -2.84 -2.91
N ARG A 280 -13.43 -2.79 -1.60
CA ARG A 280 -12.59 -1.76 -0.97
C ARG A 280 -11.16 -1.83 -1.49
N SER A 281 -10.57 -3.00 -1.50
CA SER A 281 -9.24 -3.26 -2.01
C SER A 281 -9.08 -2.84 -3.48
N ALA A 282 -10.06 -3.17 -4.33
CA ALA A 282 -10.08 -2.72 -5.73
C ALA A 282 -10.10 -1.19 -5.87
N LEU A 283 -10.82 -0.48 -5.00
CA LEU A 283 -10.86 0.99 -5.02
C LEU A 283 -9.53 1.64 -4.59
N VAL A 284 -8.80 1.00 -3.67
CA VAL A 284 -7.58 1.55 -3.07
C VAL A 284 -6.33 1.18 -3.87
N LEU A 285 -6.32 0.01 -4.50
CA LEU A 285 -5.15 -0.56 -5.18
C LEU A 285 -4.50 0.40 -6.20
N PRO A 286 -5.23 1.01 -7.16
CA PRO A 286 -4.59 1.88 -8.15
C PRO A 286 -3.96 3.12 -7.51
N GLY A 287 -4.66 3.75 -6.55
CA GLY A 287 -4.14 4.92 -5.83
C GLY A 287 -2.90 4.61 -5.00
N VAL A 288 -2.84 3.45 -4.33
CA VAL A 288 -1.62 3.02 -3.61
C VAL A 288 -0.46 2.84 -4.57
N VAL A 289 -0.69 2.21 -5.73
CA VAL A 289 0.39 2.01 -6.70
C VAL A 289 0.85 3.35 -7.29
N VAL A 290 -0.05 4.30 -7.57
CA VAL A 290 0.34 5.68 -7.96
C VAL A 290 1.26 6.31 -6.91
N LEU A 291 0.93 6.20 -5.63
CA LEU A 291 1.76 6.75 -4.55
C LEU A 291 3.14 6.07 -4.46
N LEU A 292 3.18 4.74 -4.63
CA LEU A 292 4.44 3.99 -4.65
C LEU A 292 5.31 4.33 -5.87
N THR A 293 4.68 4.66 -7.01
CA THR A 293 5.37 4.95 -8.27
C THR A 293 5.50 6.45 -8.57
N ALA A 294 5.18 7.34 -7.63
CA ALA A 294 4.98 8.76 -7.91
C ALA A 294 6.17 9.43 -8.62
N ALA A 295 7.41 8.98 -8.36
CA ALA A 295 8.62 9.53 -8.97
C ALA A 295 8.93 9.02 -10.38
N ALA A 296 8.30 7.92 -10.83
CA ALA A 296 8.63 7.24 -12.08
C ALA A 296 7.40 6.84 -12.90
N ILE A 297 6.22 7.31 -12.52
CA ILE A 297 4.96 7.00 -13.20
C ILE A 297 4.90 7.72 -14.54
N SER A 298 4.43 7.04 -15.58
CA SER A 298 4.23 7.65 -16.90
C SER A 298 2.90 8.43 -16.96
N ILE A 299 2.88 9.52 -17.74
CA ILE A 299 1.67 10.34 -17.98
C ILE A 299 0.47 9.48 -18.44
N PRO A 300 0.60 8.56 -19.42
CA PRO A 300 -0.51 7.69 -19.80
C PRO A 300 -1.05 6.86 -18.64
N SER A 301 -0.16 6.39 -17.75
CA SER A 301 -0.54 5.58 -16.59
C SER A 301 -1.35 6.38 -15.57
N LEU A 302 -0.96 7.64 -15.30
CA LEU A 302 -1.76 8.57 -14.48
C LEU A 302 -3.15 8.80 -15.08
N LEU A 303 -3.25 9.01 -16.39
CA LEU A 303 -4.53 9.22 -17.08
C LEU A 303 -5.42 7.97 -17.04
N VAL A 304 -4.86 6.76 -17.16
CA VAL A 304 -5.62 5.52 -17.03
C VAL A 304 -6.19 5.38 -15.60
N VAL A 305 -5.40 5.69 -14.57
CA VAL A 305 -5.87 5.63 -13.18
C VAL A 305 -6.91 6.74 -12.91
N ALA A 306 -6.74 7.93 -13.48
CA ALA A 306 -7.76 8.98 -13.45
C ALA A 306 -9.07 8.48 -14.07
N GLY A 307 -9.00 7.90 -15.27
CA GLY A 307 -10.14 7.28 -15.95
C GLY A 307 -10.82 6.18 -15.13
N PHE A 308 -10.03 5.35 -14.43
CA PHE A 308 -10.56 4.36 -13.49
C PHE A 308 -11.39 5.01 -12.38
N TYR A 309 -10.87 6.04 -11.70
CA TYR A 309 -11.62 6.72 -10.64
C TYR A 309 -12.85 7.48 -11.16
N ALA A 310 -12.77 8.08 -12.35
CA ALA A 310 -13.91 8.69 -13.02
C ALA A 310 -15.01 7.65 -13.30
N TRP A 311 -14.63 6.52 -13.91
CA TRP A 311 -15.54 5.41 -14.20
C TRP A 311 -16.21 4.88 -12.93
N VAL A 312 -15.43 4.56 -11.89
CA VAL A 312 -15.96 4.07 -10.61
C VAL A 312 -16.90 5.09 -9.96
N SER A 313 -16.57 6.39 -10.03
CA SER A 313 -17.40 7.45 -9.44
C SER A 313 -18.79 7.49 -10.09
N SER A 314 -18.86 7.29 -11.41
CA SER A 314 -20.11 7.22 -12.18
C SER A 314 -20.93 5.99 -11.81
N GLN A 315 -20.30 4.81 -11.72
CA GLN A 315 -20.97 3.55 -11.40
C GLN A 315 -21.52 3.51 -9.97
N THR A 316 -20.80 4.11 -9.02
CA THR A 316 -21.16 4.08 -7.60
C THR A 316 -21.99 5.28 -7.14
N ARG A 317 -22.22 6.28 -8.01
CA ARG A 317 -22.80 7.60 -7.69
C ARG A 317 -22.08 8.29 -6.51
N ARG A 318 -20.76 8.04 -6.36
CA ARG A 318 -19.93 8.63 -5.31
C ARG A 318 -19.02 9.70 -5.89
N ILE A 319 -19.52 10.93 -5.93
CA ILE A 319 -18.85 12.07 -6.57
C ILE A 319 -17.48 12.37 -5.94
N ARG A 320 -17.29 12.09 -4.65
CA ARG A 320 -15.98 12.25 -3.97
C ARG A 320 -14.84 11.45 -4.60
N LEU A 321 -15.13 10.34 -5.29
CA LEU A 321 -14.10 9.58 -6.02
C LEU A 321 -13.65 10.31 -7.29
N SER A 322 -14.51 11.13 -7.89
CA SER A 322 -14.13 11.96 -9.04
C SER A 322 -13.08 13.01 -8.68
N TYR A 323 -12.96 13.41 -7.41
CA TYR A 323 -11.90 14.33 -6.98
C TYR A 323 -10.51 13.71 -7.13
N ILE A 324 -10.40 12.40 -6.86
CA ILE A 324 -9.16 11.67 -7.09
C ILE A 324 -8.83 11.65 -8.59
N SER A 325 -9.84 11.43 -9.45
CA SER A 325 -9.66 11.51 -10.90
C SER A 325 -9.17 12.89 -11.35
N VAL A 326 -9.75 13.97 -10.83
CA VAL A 326 -9.36 15.34 -11.19
C VAL A 326 -7.92 15.63 -10.74
N VAL A 327 -7.55 15.26 -9.52
CA VAL A 327 -6.18 15.43 -9.01
C VAL A 327 -5.17 14.68 -9.88
N LEU A 328 -5.46 13.43 -10.23
CA LEU A 328 -4.56 12.63 -11.08
C LEU A 328 -4.48 13.16 -12.51
N ALA A 329 -5.60 13.61 -13.09
CA ALA A 329 -5.61 14.22 -14.41
C ALA A 329 -4.82 15.54 -14.43
N ASN A 330 -4.97 16.38 -13.40
CA ASN A 330 -4.18 17.60 -13.27
C ASN A 330 -2.69 17.29 -13.11
N GLY A 331 -2.33 16.29 -12.30
CA GLY A 331 -0.95 15.81 -12.16
C GLY A 331 -0.38 15.41 -13.52
N ALA A 332 -1.11 14.62 -14.30
CA ALA A 332 -0.71 14.23 -15.64
C ALA A 332 -0.50 15.43 -16.60
N VAL A 333 -1.37 16.46 -16.53
CA VAL A 333 -1.21 17.68 -17.33
C VAL A 333 -0.01 18.50 -16.88
N LEU A 334 0.24 18.60 -15.56
CA LEU A 334 1.39 19.31 -15.01
C LEU A 334 2.70 18.63 -15.40
N ASP A 335 2.78 17.30 -15.27
CA ASP A 335 3.93 16.51 -15.70
C ASP A 335 4.19 16.69 -17.20
N TRP A 336 3.13 16.64 -18.02
CA TRP A 336 3.23 16.87 -19.46
C TRP A 336 3.75 18.28 -19.79
N LEU A 337 3.22 19.32 -19.14
CA LEU A 337 3.68 20.70 -19.32
C LEU A 337 5.14 20.89 -18.89
N HIS A 338 5.57 20.17 -17.84
CA HIS A 338 6.95 20.16 -17.39
C HIS A 338 7.87 19.47 -18.41
N GLU A 339 7.49 18.32 -18.95
CA GLU A 339 8.25 17.60 -19.98
C GLU A 339 8.49 18.43 -21.25
N ILE A 340 7.50 19.24 -21.66
CA ILE A 340 7.64 20.14 -22.83
C ILE A 340 8.26 21.51 -22.49
N ASN A 341 8.72 21.73 -21.26
CA ASN A 341 9.26 23.01 -20.78
C ASN A 341 8.31 24.21 -20.97
N ARG A 342 7.00 23.99 -20.77
CA ARG A 342 5.94 25.02 -20.87
C ARG A 342 5.19 25.24 -19.56
N PHE A 343 5.76 24.79 -18.44
CA PHE A 343 5.15 24.99 -17.14
C PHE A 343 5.22 26.47 -16.74
N GLU A 344 4.05 27.11 -16.71
CA GLU A 344 3.86 28.49 -16.26
C GLU A 344 2.89 28.51 -15.07
N PRO A 345 3.08 29.41 -14.08
CA PRO A 345 2.16 29.53 -12.94
C PRO A 345 0.67 29.63 -13.31
N LEU A 346 0.34 30.27 -14.44
CA LEU A 346 -1.02 30.37 -14.96
C LEU A 346 -1.64 28.99 -15.25
N TRP A 347 -0.89 28.04 -15.82
CA TRP A 347 -1.41 26.70 -16.08
C TRP A 347 -1.72 25.97 -14.77
N GLY A 348 -0.81 26.04 -13.79
CA GLY A 348 -1.03 25.46 -12.47
C GLY A 348 -2.27 26.02 -11.78
N MET A 349 -2.42 27.35 -11.78
CA MET A 349 -3.56 28.02 -11.16
C MET A 349 -4.86 27.81 -11.93
N THR A 350 -4.81 27.63 -13.25
CA THR A 350 -5.97 27.25 -14.06
C THR A 350 -6.49 25.87 -13.68
N LEU A 351 -5.59 24.89 -13.51
CA LEU A 351 -5.96 23.53 -13.09
C LEU A 351 -6.56 23.52 -11.67
N VAL A 352 -5.95 24.25 -10.72
CA VAL A 352 -6.47 24.40 -9.36
C VAL A 352 -7.84 25.07 -9.37
N SER A 353 -7.97 26.19 -10.07
CA SER A 353 -9.23 26.95 -10.17
C SER A 353 -10.33 26.12 -10.83
N GLY A 354 -10.01 25.43 -11.94
CA GLY A 354 -10.92 24.51 -12.61
C GLY A 354 -11.38 23.36 -11.71
N SER A 355 -10.49 22.85 -10.84
CA SER A 355 -10.84 21.80 -9.87
C SER A 355 -11.80 22.28 -8.80
N ILE A 356 -11.59 23.49 -8.27
CA ILE A 356 -12.51 24.12 -7.31
C ILE A 356 -13.87 24.35 -7.96
N LEU A 357 -13.89 24.90 -9.19
CA LEU A 357 -15.13 25.13 -9.92
C LEU A 357 -15.87 23.82 -10.23
N TYR A 358 -15.15 22.77 -10.62
CA TYR A 358 -15.70 21.44 -10.81
C TYR A 358 -16.35 20.92 -9.52
N MET A 359 -15.66 21.01 -8.38
CA MET A 359 -16.19 20.58 -7.09
C MET A 359 -17.45 21.36 -6.70
N VAL A 360 -17.43 22.69 -6.87
CA VAL A 360 -18.58 23.57 -6.61
C VAL A 360 -19.79 23.19 -7.48
N GLN A 361 -19.54 22.83 -8.76
CA GLN A 361 -20.62 22.52 -9.69
C GLN A 361 -21.19 21.10 -9.47
N MET A 362 -20.33 20.12 -9.19
CA MET A 362 -20.70 18.71 -9.19
C MET A 362 -21.00 18.14 -7.79
N ASP A 363 -20.53 18.74 -6.68
CA ASP A 363 -20.78 18.19 -5.34
C ASP A 363 -22.23 18.44 -4.88
N PRO A 364 -23.06 17.40 -4.66
CA PRO A 364 -24.43 17.58 -4.18
C PRO A 364 -24.46 18.22 -2.78
N ALA A 365 -23.40 18.04 -1.99
CA ALA A 365 -23.30 18.62 -0.66
C ALA A 365 -23.08 20.14 -0.71
N LEU A 366 -22.72 20.73 -1.84
CA LEU A 366 -22.58 22.20 -2.02
C LEU A 366 -23.78 22.82 -2.75
N GLN A 367 -24.70 22.00 -3.24
CA GLN A 367 -25.91 22.43 -3.94
C GLN A 367 -27.09 22.72 -2.98
N THR A 368 -26.96 22.42 -1.69
CA THR A 368 -28.00 22.73 -0.69
C THR A 368 -28.15 24.24 -0.48
N VAL A 369 -29.37 24.68 -0.18
CA VAL A 369 -29.71 26.10 0.02
C VAL A 369 -28.86 26.71 1.14
N ASP A 370 -28.67 25.98 2.24
CA ASP A 370 -27.90 26.40 3.41
C ASP A 370 -26.42 26.69 3.11
N ARG A 371 -25.90 26.22 1.98
CA ARG A 371 -24.49 26.39 1.59
C ARG A 371 -24.27 27.34 0.43
N ARG A 372 -25.26 28.19 0.10
CA ARG A 372 -25.13 29.23 -0.93
C ARG A 372 -23.90 30.12 -0.72
N GLN A 373 -23.65 30.57 0.51
CA GLN A 373 -22.49 31.41 0.83
C GLN A 373 -21.16 30.69 0.61
N GLN A 374 -21.07 29.41 1.00
CA GLN A 374 -19.85 28.59 0.78
C GLN A 374 -19.59 28.38 -0.72
N ARG A 375 -20.64 28.07 -1.49
CA ARG A 375 -20.54 27.90 -2.95
C ARG A 375 -20.07 29.19 -3.64
N HIS A 376 -20.64 30.32 -3.26
CA HIS A 376 -20.23 31.63 -3.76
C HIS A 376 -18.78 31.94 -3.40
N GLY A 377 -18.39 31.74 -2.14
CA GLY A 377 -17.02 31.96 -1.67
C GLY A 377 -15.97 31.12 -2.43
N LEU A 378 -16.27 29.84 -2.69
CA LEU A 378 -15.37 28.97 -3.47
C LEU A 378 -15.27 29.39 -4.95
N ARG A 379 -16.37 29.85 -5.56
CA ARG A 379 -16.34 30.43 -6.92
C ARG A 379 -15.50 31.69 -6.96
N CYS A 380 -15.70 32.60 -6.01
CA CYS A 380 -14.88 33.82 -5.88
C CYS A 380 -13.40 33.48 -5.70
N LEU A 381 -13.08 32.51 -4.84
CA LEU A 381 -11.70 32.05 -4.65
C LEU A 381 -11.09 31.50 -5.95
N ALA A 382 -11.79 30.62 -6.65
CA ALA A 382 -11.30 30.03 -7.90
C ALA A 382 -11.08 31.10 -8.99
N VAL A 383 -12.05 32.01 -9.16
CA VAL A 383 -11.94 33.09 -10.13
C VAL A 383 -10.82 34.05 -9.75
N ALA A 384 -10.71 34.41 -8.48
CA ALA A 384 -9.64 35.28 -7.99
C ALA A 384 -8.26 34.67 -8.20
N LEU A 385 -8.06 33.38 -7.90
CA LEU A 385 -6.79 32.69 -8.13
C LEU A 385 -6.38 32.71 -9.61
N LEU A 386 -7.31 32.38 -10.51
CA LEU A 386 -7.08 32.44 -11.95
C LEU A 386 -6.74 33.87 -12.41
N CYS A 387 -7.58 34.83 -12.03
CA CYS A 387 -7.48 36.23 -12.45
C CYS A 387 -6.22 36.92 -11.95
N LEU A 388 -5.86 36.72 -10.67
CA LEU A 388 -4.71 37.35 -10.05
C LEU A 388 -3.41 36.80 -10.64
N THR A 389 -3.37 35.49 -10.91
CA THR A 389 -2.23 34.84 -11.57
C THR A 389 -2.09 35.27 -13.03
N ALA A 390 -3.22 35.37 -13.75
CA ALA A 390 -3.25 35.89 -15.11
C ALA A 390 -2.73 37.33 -15.16
N PHE A 391 -3.25 38.21 -14.31
CA PHE A 391 -2.81 39.61 -14.21
C PHE A 391 -1.31 39.73 -13.85
N TYR A 392 -0.82 38.90 -12.92
CA TYR A 392 0.62 38.87 -12.61
C TYR A 392 1.49 38.55 -13.84
N GLN A 393 1.04 37.64 -14.70
CA GLN A 393 1.76 37.26 -15.93
C GLN A 393 1.54 38.19 -17.12
N ALA A 394 0.49 39.02 -17.10
CA ALA A 394 0.26 40.04 -18.12
C ALA A 394 1.46 40.99 -18.32
N GLY A 395 2.28 41.14 -17.26
CA GLY A 395 3.64 41.68 -17.25
C GLY A 395 4.53 41.32 -18.43
N ALA A 396 4.57 40.04 -18.77
CA ALA A 396 5.69 39.47 -19.51
C ALA A 396 5.68 39.77 -21.02
N SER A 397 4.51 39.97 -21.62
CA SER A 397 4.40 40.34 -23.03
C SER A 397 3.08 41.02 -23.34
N LEU A 398 3.05 41.82 -24.41
CA LEU A 398 1.82 42.48 -24.87
C LEU A 398 0.75 41.46 -25.30
N GLY A 399 1.17 40.32 -25.87
CA GLY A 399 0.27 39.23 -26.24
C GLY A 399 -0.42 38.58 -25.02
N LEU A 400 0.31 38.38 -23.93
CA LEU A 400 -0.26 37.89 -22.67
C LEU A 400 -1.22 38.90 -22.05
N GLY A 401 -0.86 40.19 -22.02
CA GLY A 401 -1.74 41.24 -21.51
C GLY A 401 -3.08 41.32 -22.26
N LEU A 402 -3.05 41.28 -23.60
CA LEU A 402 -4.27 41.16 -24.41
C LEU A 402 -5.06 39.88 -24.10
N GLY A 403 -4.36 38.76 -23.91
CA GLY A 403 -4.97 37.49 -23.50
C GLY A 403 -5.72 37.59 -22.17
N VAL A 404 -5.18 38.30 -21.18
CA VAL A 404 -5.82 38.54 -19.88
C VAL A 404 -7.05 39.43 -20.01
N ALA A 405 -6.99 40.46 -20.85
CA ALA A 405 -8.16 41.30 -21.14
C ALA A 405 -9.29 40.48 -21.78
N VAL A 406 -8.97 39.61 -22.75
CA VAL A 406 -9.94 38.69 -23.37
C VAL A 406 -10.51 37.71 -22.35
N LEU A 407 -9.67 37.14 -21.47
CA LEU A 407 -10.11 36.28 -20.38
C LEU A 407 -11.11 37.00 -19.46
N GLY A 408 -10.84 38.26 -19.11
CA GLY A 408 -11.75 39.10 -18.32
C GLY A 408 -13.12 39.26 -18.98
N LEU A 409 -13.15 39.54 -20.29
CA LEU A 409 -14.39 39.63 -21.06
C LEU A 409 -15.16 38.30 -21.12
N ILE A 410 -14.45 37.17 -21.30
CA ILE A 410 -15.06 35.84 -21.26
C ILE A 410 -15.72 35.59 -19.91
N LEU A 411 -15.05 35.93 -18.80
CA LEU A 411 -15.61 35.79 -17.46
C LEU A 411 -16.84 36.69 -17.22
N VAL A 412 -16.83 37.92 -17.74
CA VAL A 412 -18.01 38.81 -17.73
C VAL A 412 -19.17 38.15 -18.49
N GLY A 413 -18.92 37.65 -19.71
CA GLY A 413 -19.92 36.95 -20.51
C GLY A 413 -20.48 35.71 -19.79
N LEU A 414 -19.62 34.90 -19.18
CA LEU A 414 -20.03 33.74 -18.37
C LEU A 414 -20.84 34.14 -17.14
N GLY A 415 -20.47 35.24 -16.47
CA GLY A 415 -21.20 35.78 -15.32
C GLY A 415 -22.62 36.22 -15.68
N LEU A 416 -22.78 36.89 -16.82
CA LEU A 416 -24.09 37.31 -17.34
C LEU A 416 -24.93 36.11 -17.81
N TRP A 417 -24.33 35.16 -18.52
CA TRP A 417 -25.03 33.98 -19.06
C TRP A 417 -25.49 33.02 -17.96
N LEU A 418 -24.60 32.72 -17.01
CA LEU A 418 -24.88 31.79 -15.91
C LEU A 418 -25.55 32.46 -14.70
N ARG A 419 -25.70 33.80 -14.71
CA ARG A 419 -26.18 34.62 -13.58
C ARG A 419 -25.40 34.38 -12.28
N VAL A 420 -24.07 34.31 -12.39
CA VAL A 420 -23.15 34.07 -11.28
C VAL A 420 -22.28 35.30 -11.03
N ARG A 421 -22.49 35.95 -9.88
CA ARG A 421 -21.80 37.20 -9.50
C ARG A 421 -20.27 37.07 -9.44
N ALA A 422 -19.76 35.91 -9.02
CA ALA A 422 -18.32 35.67 -8.89
C ALA A 422 -17.57 35.85 -10.23
N TYR A 423 -18.12 35.32 -11.33
CA TYR A 423 -17.53 35.46 -12.66
C TYR A 423 -17.65 36.90 -13.18
N LEU A 424 -18.81 37.53 -12.96
CA LEU A 424 -19.07 38.91 -13.37
C LEU A 424 -18.09 39.88 -12.69
N TYR A 425 -18.01 39.85 -11.37
CA TYR A 425 -17.15 40.76 -10.61
C TYR A 425 -15.68 40.48 -10.83
N GLY A 426 -15.26 39.21 -10.80
CA GLY A 426 -13.88 38.83 -11.09
C GLY A 426 -13.45 39.26 -12.48
N GLY A 427 -14.24 38.95 -13.51
CA GLY A 427 -13.97 39.33 -14.89
C GLY A 427 -13.91 40.85 -15.09
N THR A 428 -14.84 41.60 -14.49
CA THR A 428 -14.88 43.07 -14.60
C THR A 428 -13.66 43.71 -13.97
N ILE A 429 -13.27 43.26 -12.77
CA ILE A 429 -12.09 43.79 -12.07
C ILE A 429 -10.83 43.48 -12.87
N THR A 430 -10.65 42.25 -13.33
CA THR A 430 -9.46 41.84 -14.11
C THR A 430 -9.37 42.57 -15.44
N PHE A 431 -10.48 42.67 -16.17
CA PHE A 431 -10.53 43.44 -17.41
C PHE A 431 -10.17 44.90 -17.18
N GLY A 432 -10.79 45.55 -16.18
CA GLY A 432 -10.51 46.95 -15.86
C GLY A 432 -9.05 47.19 -15.46
N LEU A 433 -8.51 46.36 -14.56
CA LEU A 433 -7.11 46.45 -14.14
C LEU A 433 -6.15 46.23 -15.31
N GLU A 434 -6.44 45.27 -16.20
CA GLU A 434 -5.57 45.00 -17.34
C GLU A 434 -5.63 46.11 -18.40
N VAL A 435 -6.81 46.67 -18.68
CA VAL A 435 -6.93 47.83 -19.57
C VAL A 435 -6.14 49.01 -18.99
N LEU A 436 -6.22 49.26 -17.68
CA LEU A 436 -5.41 50.29 -17.03
C LEU A 436 -3.91 50.00 -17.13
N ASN A 437 -3.49 48.75 -16.94
CA ASN A 437 -2.11 48.31 -17.08
C ASN A 437 -1.59 48.47 -18.53
N LEU A 438 -2.38 48.10 -19.54
CA LEU A 438 -2.05 48.28 -20.96
C LEU A 438 -1.97 49.76 -21.33
N LEU A 439 -2.95 50.56 -20.88
CA LEU A 439 -2.94 52.02 -21.07
C LEU A 439 -1.71 52.63 -20.42
N TRP A 440 -1.41 52.26 -19.16
CA TRP A 440 -0.23 52.74 -18.45
C TRP A 440 1.06 52.44 -19.21
N ARG A 441 1.25 51.20 -19.68
CA ARG A 441 2.43 50.83 -20.48
C ARG A 441 2.51 51.62 -21.79
N PHE A 442 1.40 51.74 -22.49
CA PHE A 442 1.31 52.48 -23.75
C PHE A 442 1.65 53.96 -23.56
N ILE A 443 1.08 54.58 -22.53
CA ILE A 443 1.33 55.95 -22.09
C ILE A 443 2.79 56.16 -21.67
N SER A 444 3.35 55.21 -20.92
CA SER A 444 4.74 55.30 -20.45
C SER A 444 5.76 55.19 -21.58
N ALA A 445 5.38 54.53 -22.69
CA ALA A 445 6.19 54.46 -23.90
C ALA A 445 6.10 55.75 -24.74
N GLU A 446 4.98 56.48 -24.66
CA GLU A 446 4.70 57.64 -25.52
C GLU A 446 4.24 58.86 -24.70
N ALA A 447 5.21 59.72 -24.33
CA ALA A 447 4.99 60.88 -23.45
C ALA A 447 3.89 61.85 -23.94
N LEU A 448 3.67 61.96 -25.26
CA LEU A 448 2.65 62.82 -25.85
C LEU A 448 1.22 62.29 -25.59
N LEU A 449 1.06 60.96 -25.59
CA LEU A 449 -0.23 60.31 -25.34
C LEU A 449 -0.64 60.39 -23.87
N LEU A 450 0.32 60.48 -22.95
CA LEU A 450 0.09 60.69 -21.51
C LEU A 450 -0.72 61.96 -21.24
N TRP A 451 -0.31 63.07 -21.86
CA TRP A 451 -0.97 64.36 -21.73
C TRP A 451 -2.34 64.38 -22.40
N ALA A 452 -2.45 63.83 -23.62
CA ALA A 452 -3.72 63.76 -24.34
C ALA A 452 -4.77 62.94 -23.58
N LEU A 453 -4.39 61.78 -23.04
CA LEU A 453 -5.31 60.95 -22.27
C LEU A 453 -5.67 61.59 -20.93
N GLY A 454 -4.72 62.21 -20.22
CA GLY A 454 -5.00 62.92 -18.97
C GLY A 454 -6.05 64.01 -19.12
N ILE A 455 -5.97 64.79 -20.21
CA ILE A 455 -6.96 65.81 -20.55
C ILE A 455 -8.32 65.17 -20.88
N ALA A 456 -8.33 64.12 -21.71
CA ALA A 456 -9.56 63.44 -22.10
C ALA A 456 -10.29 62.80 -20.90
N VAL A 457 -9.56 62.14 -20.00
CA VAL A 457 -10.12 61.55 -18.77
C VAL A 457 -10.63 62.63 -17.82
N GLY A 458 -9.89 63.73 -17.66
CA GLY A 458 -10.33 64.88 -16.87
C GLY A 458 -11.65 65.46 -17.39
N LEU A 459 -11.76 65.68 -18.70
CA LEU A 459 -12.99 66.13 -19.34
C LEU A 459 -14.15 65.13 -19.17
N ALA A 460 -13.87 63.84 -19.34
CA ALA A 460 -14.87 62.78 -19.14
C ALA A 460 -15.38 62.73 -17.70
N LEU A 461 -14.51 62.91 -16.69
CA LEU A 461 -14.92 62.96 -15.28
C LEU A 461 -15.77 64.18 -14.97
N ILE A 462 -15.42 65.35 -15.50
CA ILE A 462 -16.23 66.57 -15.37
C ILE A 462 -17.60 66.36 -16.01
N TRP A 463 -17.64 65.78 -17.21
CA TRP A 463 -18.89 65.46 -17.92
C TRP A 463 -19.74 64.42 -17.17
N LEU A 464 -19.11 63.37 -16.64
CA LEU A 464 -19.77 62.34 -15.86
C LEU A 464 -20.38 62.94 -14.60
N ALA A 465 -19.63 63.75 -13.86
CA ALA A 465 -20.10 64.44 -12.66
C ALA A 465 -21.29 65.36 -12.97
N ALA A 466 -21.19 66.16 -14.04
CA ALA A 466 -22.28 67.01 -14.49
C ALA A 466 -23.53 66.21 -14.89
N THR A 467 -23.36 65.04 -15.51
CA THR A 467 -24.47 64.17 -15.93
C THR A 467 -25.13 63.47 -14.74
N PHE A 468 -24.33 62.99 -13.78
CA PHE A 468 -24.86 62.41 -12.53
C PHE A 468 -25.60 63.46 -11.72
N GLU A 469 -25.10 64.69 -11.64
CA GLU A 469 -25.79 65.78 -10.95
C GLU A 469 -27.11 66.13 -11.65
N ALA A 470 -27.09 66.25 -12.98
CA ALA A 470 -28.28 66.56 -13.77
C ALA A 470 -29.35 65.45 -13.77
N ARG A 471 -28.96 64.18 -13.57
CA ARG A 471 -29.86 63.02 -13.66
C ARG A 471 -29.84 62.13 -12.42
N ARG A 472 -29.57 62.72 -11.26
CA ARG A 472 -29.34 62.00 -10.00
C ARG A 472 -30.45 60.98 -9.67
N SER A 473 -31.71 61.35 -9.81
CA SER A 473 -32.85 60.47 -9.50
C SER A 473 -32.91 59.26 -10.42
N GLN A 474 -32.82 59.47 -11.74
CA GLN A 474 -32.80 58.41 -12.75
C GLN A 474 -31.60 57.48 -12.58
N ALA A 475 -30.41 58.04 -12.29
CA ALA A 475 -29.21 57.27 -12.03
C ALA A 475 -29.35 56.40 -10.77
N THR A 476 -29.94 56.96 -9.70
CA THR A 476 -30.18 56.23 -8.45
C THR A 476 -31.19 55.10 -8.63
N GLU A 477 -32.29 55.34 -9.35
CA GLU A 477 -33.30 54.32 -9.64
C GLU A 477 -32.74 53.21 -10.54
N PHE A 478 -31.96 53.57 -11.57
CA PHE A 478 -31.27 52.61 -12.40
C PHE A 478 -30.31 51.73 -11.59
N VAL A 479 -29.44 52.34 -10.77
CA VAL A 479 -28.50 51.60 -9.89
C VAL A 479 -29.25 50.68 -8.93
N ASN A 480 -30.33 51.16 -8.30
CA ASN A 480 -31.13 50.35 -7.38
C ASN A 480 -31.80 49.16 -8.08
N ASN A 481 -32.33 49.34 -9.29
CA ASN A 481 -32.92 48.26 -10.07
C ASN A 481 -31.88 47.19 -10.45
N TRP A 482 -30.66 47.61 -10.81
CA TRP A 482 -29.57 46.68 -11.07
C TRP A 482 -29.07 45.98 -9.81
N LEU A 483 -28.97 46.68 -8.68
CA LEU A 483 -28.60 46.09 -7.39
C LEU A 483 -29.62 45.05 -6.95
N ALA A 484 -30.91 45.35 -7.05
CA ALA A 484 -31.99 44.40 -6.74
C ALA A 484 -31.92 43.17 -7.65
N ALA A 485 -31.74 43.36 -8.96
CA ALA A 485 -31.58 42.25 -9.91
C ALA A 485 -30.34 41.39 -9.58
N LEU A 486 -29.22 41.99 -9.18
CA LEU A 486 -28.00 41.29 -8.80
C LEU A 486 -28.11 40.57 -7.44
N GLU A 487 -28.97 41.03 -6.52
CA GLU A 487 -29.23 40.33 -5.25
C GLU A 487 -29.94 38.99 -5.47
N GLU A 488 -30.77 38.90 -6.51
CA GLU A 488 -31.44 37.65 -6.91
C GLU A 488 -30.48 36.64 -7.56
N TRP A 489 -29.29 37.07 -8.00
CA TRP A 489 -28.29 36.21 -8.68
C TRP A 489 -27.47 35.35 -7.71
N GLU A 490 -27.00 34.19 -8.18
CA GLU A 490 -26.52 33.07 -7.33
C GLU A 490 -25.00 32.96 -7.18
#